data_AF-A0A971MDT3-F1
#
_entry.id   AF-A0A971MDT3-F1
#
_cell.length_a   1.000
_cell.length_b   1.000
_cell.length_c   1.000
_cell.angle_alpha   90.00
_cell.angle_beta   90.00
_cell.angle_gamma   90.00
#
_symmetry.space_group_name_H-M   'P 1'
#
loop_
_entity.id
_entity.type
_entity.pdbx_description
1 polymer ?
#
loop_
_entity_poly.entity_id
_entity_poly.type
_entity_poly.pdbx_seq_one_letter_code
_entity_poly.pdbx_strand_id
1 'polypeptide(L)' 'MNCIFCKADLEKGSVNHIVDLGEGIIIKNVPANICQQCGEYYIDTQIALKLE' A
#
# COMPACT_ATOMS: atom_id res chain seq x y z
N MET A 1 -14.20 0.16 -2.18
CA MET A 1 -13.82 -0.59 -0.96
C MET A 1 -13.61 0.44 0.12
N ASN A 2 -14.05 0.19 1.35
CA ASN A 2 -13.84 1.11 2.46
C ASN A 2 -12.60 0.73 3.26
N CYS A 3 -11.90 1.72 3.79
CA CYS A 3 -10.80 1.52 4.72
C CYS A 3 -11.28 0.69 5.92
N ILE A 4 -10.55 -0.36 6.28
CA ILE A 4 -10.94 -1.21 7.40
C ILE A 4 -10.84 -0.46 8.75
N PHE A 5 -9.92 0.49 8.84
CA PHE A 5 -9.62 1.27 10.04
C PHE A 5 -10.59 2.44 10.24
N CYS A 6 -10.68 3.38 9.28
CA CYS A 6 -11.49 4.59 9.45
C CYS A 6 -12.83 4.59 8.67
N LYS A 7 -13.13 3.53 7.91
CA LYS A 7 -14.35 3.36 7.07
C LYS A 7 -14.53 4.36 5.92
N ALA A 8 -13.59 5.28 5.72
CA ALA A 8 -13.56 6.18 4.58
C ALA A 8 -13.39 5.45 3.24
N ASP A 9 -13.58 6.17 2.13
CA ASP A 9 -13.38 5.63 0.80
C ASP A 9 -11.89 5.38 0.49
N LEU A 10 -11.64 4.40 -0.38
CA LEU A 10 -10.30 4.07 -0.86
C LEU A 10 -10.20 4.41 -2.34
N GLU A 11 -9.16 5.17 -2.68
CA GLU A 11 -8.83 5.53 -4.05
C GLU A 11 -7.66 4.70 -4.57
N LYS A 12 -7.69 4.33 -5.85
CA LYS A 12 -6.52 3.70 -6.49
C LYS A 12 -5.43 4.74 -6.70
N GLY A 13 -4.23 4.43 -6.21
CA GLY A 13 -3.05 5.26 -6.40
C GLY A 13 -1.77 4.43 -6.35
N SER A 14 -0.66 5.12 -6.13
CA SER A 14 0.65 4.49 -6.01
C SER A 14 1.36 4.98 -4.75
N VAL A 15 2.05 4.08 -4.07
CA VAL A 15 2.82 4.38 -2.84
C VAL A 15 4.28 4.01 -2.99
N ASN A 16 5.13 4.61 -2.17
CA ASN A 16 6.50 4.13 -1.97
C ASN A 16 6.45 3.10 -0.83
N HIS A 17 6.60 1.82 -1.17
CA HIS A 17 6.60 0.74 -0.20
C HIS A 17 8.04 0.47 0.27
N ILE A 18 8.23 0.35 1.58
CA ILE A 18 9.54 0.13 2.18
C ILE A 18 9.57 -1.31 2.69
N VAL A 19 10.54 -2.07 2.22
CA VAL A 19 10.76 -3.47 2.62
C VAL A 19 12.11 -3.55 3.34
N ASP A 20 12.11 -4.19 4.50
CA ASP A 20 13.33 -4.47 5.26
C ASP A 20 13.75 -5.92 4.99
N LEU A 21 14.79 -6.12 4.17
CA LEU A 21 15.37 -7.44 3.85
C LEU A 21 16.78 -7.60 4.44
N GLY A 22 17.03 -6.98 5.60
CA GLY A 22 18.38 -6.83 6.18
C GLY A 22 19.14 -5.59 5.66
N GLU A 23 18.69 -5.00 4.55
CA GLU A 23 18.96 -3.62 4.12
C GLU A 23 17.62 -2.97 3.74
N GLY A 24 17.44 -1.69 4.04
CA GLY A 24 16.18 -0.98 3.78
C GLY A 24 15.99 -0.66 2.30
N ILE A 25 15.11 -1.40 1.62
CA ILE A 25 14.82 -1.23 0.20
C ILE A 25 13.53 -0.41 0.04
N ILE A 26 13.57 0.61 -0.82
CA ILE A 26 12.40 1.44 -1.13
C ILE A 26 11.93 1.14 -2.55
N ILE A 27 10.74 0.55 -2.66
CA ILE A 27 10.09 0.23 -3.93
C ILE A 27 9.09 1.34 -4.25
N LYS A 28 9.38 2.11 -5.30
CA LYS A 28 8.59 3.29 -5.67
C LYS A 28 7.43 2.93 -6.60
N ASN A 29 6.37 3.72 -6.54
CA ASN A 29 5.20 3.62 -7.41
C ASN A 29 4.48 2.26 -7.37
N VAL A 30 4.39 1.64 -6.19
CA VAL A 30 3.65 0.39 -6.01
C VAL A 30 2.15 0.69 -6.06
N PRO A 31 1.39 0.06 -6.97
CA PRO A 31 -0.05 0.29 -7.07
C PRO A 31 -0.77 -0.23 -5.82
N ALA A 32 -1.59 0.61 -5.22
CA ALA A 32 -2.32 0.32 -3.98
C ALA A 32 -3.67 1.06 -3.93
N ASN A 33 -4.56 0.61 -3.06
CA ASN A 33 -5.75 1.37 -2.69
C ASN A 33 -5.43 2.20 -1.45
N ILE A 34 -5.51 3.53 -1.54
CA ILE A 34 -5.07 4.49 -0.53
C ILE A 34 -6.30 5.15 0.09
N CYS A 35 -6.35 5.21 1.41
CA CYS A 35 -7.33 5.97 2.15
C CYS A 35 -6.90 7.43 2.24
N GLN A 36 -7.68 8.34 1.66
CA GLN A 36 -7.37 9.77 1.72
C GLN A 36 -7.59 10.40 3.11
N GLN A 37 -8.29 9.72 4.04
CA GLN A 37 -8.52 10.24 5.39
C GLN A 37 -7.46 9.84 6.42
N CYS A 38 -7.09 8.56 6.50
CA CYS A 38 -6.10 8.09 7.49
C CYS A 38 -4.71 7.78 6.90
N GLY A 39 -4.58 7.72 5.58
CA GLY A 39 -3.31 7.44 4.90
C GLY A 39 -2.95 5.95 4.80
N GLU A 40 -3.80 5.04 5.29
CA GLU A 40 -3.60 3.60 5.07
C GLU A 40 -3.66 3.25 3.59
N TYR A 41 -2.81 2.31 3.19
CA TYR A 41 -2.81 1.77 1.84
C TYR A 41 -2.88 0.25 1.87
N TYR A 42 -3.53 -0.32 0.87
CA TYR A 42 -3.73 -1.76 0.74
C TYR A 42 -3.18 -2.21 -0.62
N ILE A 43 -2.18 -3.08 -0.58
CA ILE A 43 -1.55 -3.70 -1.75
C ILE A 43 -2.29 -5.00 -2.06
N ASP A 44 -2.56 -5.27 -3.34
CA ASP A 44 -3.18 -6.53 -3.75
C ASP A 44 -2.23 -7.70 -3.46
N THR A 45 -2.79 -8.85 -3.06
CA THR A 45 -2.01 -10.05 -2.75
C THR A 45 -1.08 -10.47 -3.90
N GLN A 46 -1.49 -10.33 -5.16
CA GLN A 46 -0.64 -10.64 -6.31
C GLN A 46 0.58 -9.72 -6.45
N ILE A 47 0.46 -8.48 -5.96
CA ILE A 47 1.55 -7.52 -5.92
C ILE A 47 2.43 -7.79 -4.70
N ALA A 48 1.84 -8.02 -3.52
CA ALA A 48 2.56 -8.36 -2.29
C ALA A 48 3.50 -9.56 -2.47
N LEU A 49 3.01 -10.64 -3.10
CA LEU A 49 3.81 -11.83 -3.43
C LEU A 49 5.02 -11.59 -4.35
N LYS A 50 5.10 -10.42 -5.01
CA LYS A 50 6.26 -10.04 -5.83
C LYS A 50 7.23 -9.12 -5.09
N LEU A 51 6.78 -8.53 -3.98
CA LEU A 51 7.56 -7.63 -3.12
C LEU A 51 8.29 -8.41 -2.01
N GLU A 52 7.73 -9.56 -1.61
CA GLU A 52 8.25 -10.52 -0.63
C GLU A 52 9.08 -11.63 -1.30
#